data_AF-A0A932NMI2-F1
#
_entry.id   AF-A0A932NMI2-F1
#
_cell.length_a   1.000
_cell.length_b   1.000
_cell.length_c   1.000
_cell.angle_alpha   90.00
_cell.angle_beta   90.00
_cell.angle_gamma   90.00
#
_symmetry.space_group_name_H-M   'P 1'
#
loop_
_entity.id
_entity.type
_entity.pdbx_description
1 polymer ?
#
loop_
_entity_poly.entity_id
_entity_poly.type
_entity_poly.pdbx_seq_one_letter_code
_entity_poly.pdbx_strand_id
1 'polypeptide(L)'
;MNSVEIKKLKTDFLIIGAGAAGCFAAYEAKKLNPNMDILMVEKAHIDRSGCLAAGINALNAYVTPGNTLESFVDYIKKDSMDLIREDLVYT
;
A
#
# COMPACT_ATOMS: atom_id res chain seq x y z
N MET A 1 2.83 2.73 -38.84
CA MET A 1 2.82 2.74 -37.36
C MET A 1 2.02 3.95 -36.94
N ASN A 2 0.93 3.75 -36.20
CA ASN A 2 0.21 4.90 -35.62
C ASN A 2 1.17 5.62 -34.67
N SER A 3 1.28 6.95 -34.80
CA SER A 3 2.08 7.77 -33.90
C SER A 3 1.53 7.65 -32.48
N VAL A 4 2.39 7.35 -31.52
CA VAL A 4 2.02 7.36 -30.10
C VAL A 4 1.73 8.79 -29.68
N GLU A 5 0.53 9.04 -29.17
CA GLU A 5 0.16 10.32 -28.58
C GLU A 5 0.77 10.45 -27.17
N ILE A 6 1.48 11.55 -26.91
CA ILE A 6 2.05 11.83 -25.58
C ILE A 6 1.07 12.73 -24.81
N LYS A 7 0.51 12.22 -23.71
CA LYS A 7 -0.32 13.00 -22.77
C LYS A 7 0.49 13.42 -21.55
N LYS A 8 0.46 14.71 -21.22
CA LYS A 8 1.06 15.26 -20.00
C LYS A 8 -0.05 15.53 -18.99
N LEU A 9 0.01 14.86 -17.85
CA LEU A 9 -0.89 15.07 -16.71
C LEU A 9 -0.10 15.74 -15.59
N LYS A 10 -0.76 16.61 -14.83
CA LYS A 10 -0.20 17.28 -13.64
C LYS A 10 -1.05 16.86 -12.45
N THR A 11 -0.40 16.64 -11.32
CA THR A 11 -1.03 16.30 -10.04
C THR A 11 -0.12 16.76 -8.90
N ASP A 12 -0.63 16.87 -7.68
CA ASP A 12 0.19 17.14 -6.50
C ASP A 12 0.85 15.86 -5.98
N PHE A 13 0.14 14.73 -6.08
CA PHE A 13 0.62 13.43 -5.61
C PHE A 13 0.27 12.29 -6.58
N LEU A 14 1.30 11.63 -7.11
CA LEU A 14 1.17 10.52 -8.05
C LEU A 14 1.34 9.17 -7.33
N ILE A 15 0.37 8.28 -7.49
CA ILE A 15 0.42 6.91 -6.99
C ILE A 15 0.48 5.95 -8.18
N ILE A 16 1.55 5.17 -8.25
CA ILE A 16 1.76 4.16 -9.31
C ILE A 16 1.44 2.78 -8.74
N GLY A 17 0.33 2.20 -9.21
CA GLY A 17 -0.25 0.96 -8.70
C GLY A 17 -1.38 1.25 -7.71
N ALA A 18 -2.60 0.83 -8.06
CA ALA A 18 -3.81 1.03 -7.26
C ALA A 18 -4.27 -0.26 -6.58
N GLY A 19 -3.32 -1.07 -6.11
CA GLY A 19 -3.60 -2.20 -5.21
C GLY A 19 -3.84 -1.73 -3.78
N ALA A 20 -3.79 -2.66 -2.81
CA ALA A 20 -4.07 -2.37 -1.40
C ALA A 20 -3.27 -1.16 -0.84
N ALA A 21 -1.95 -1.15 -1.03
CA ALA A 21 -1.09 -0.07 -0.55
C ALA A 21 -1.39 1.27 -1.24
N GLY A 22 -1.61 1.26 -2.56
CA GLY A 22 -1.92 2.47 -3.34
C GLY A 22 -3.27 3.08 -2.97
N CYS A 23 -4.29 2.25 -2.80
CA CYS A 23 -5.61 2.69 -2.32
C CYS A 23 -5.54 3.28 -0.91
N PHE A 24 -4.80 2.64 0.00
CA PHE A 24 -4.63 3.15 1.35
C PHE A 24 -3.84 4.47 1.39
N ALA A 25 -2.80 4.59 0.57
CA ALA A 25 -2.06 5.84 0.41
C ALA A 25 -2.95 6.99 -0.10
N ALA A 26 -3.79 6.73 -1.10
CA ALA A 26 -4.74 7.73 -1.61
C ALA A 26 -5.77 8.15 -0.55
N TYR A 27 -6.28 7.17 0.21
CA TYR A 27 -7.23 7.41 1.30
C TYR A 27 -6.64 8.29 2.41
N GLU A 28 -5.48 7.91 2.95
CA GLU A 28 -4.83 8.69 4.02
C GLU A 28 -4.37 10.07 3.52
N ALA A 29 -3.88 10.18 2.28
CA ALA A 29 -3.53 11.47 1.70
C ALA A 29 -4.74 12.41 1.61
N LYS A 30 -5.92 11.91 1.17
CA LYS A 30 -7.17 12.70 1.16
C LYS A 30 -7.67 13.05 2.56
N LYS A 31 -7.46 12.19 3.55
CA LYS A 31 -7.81 12.47 4.94
C LYS A 31 -6.96 13.59 5.53
N LEU A 32 -5.66 13.62 5.21
CA LEU A 32 -4.73 14.67 5.63
C LEU A 32 -4.99 16.00 4.89
N ASN A 33 -5.27 15.94 3.58
CA ASN A 33 -5.61 17.10 2.78
C ASN A 33 -6.71 16.75 1.74
N PRO A 34 -7.98 17.08 2.03
CA PRO A 34 -9.09 16.80 1.11
C PRO A 34 -8.93 17.45 -0.27
N ASN A 35 -8.23 18.59 -0.33
CA ASN A 35 -8.04 19.38 -1.54
C ASN A 35 -6.83 18.95 -2.39
N MET A 36 -5.99 18.02 -1.91
CA MET A 36 -4.82 17.53 -2.66
C MET A 36 -5.27 16.88 -3.97
N ASP A 37 -4.72 17.29 -5.11
CA ASP A 37 -4.95 16.58 -6.35
C ASP A 37 -4.12 15.29 -6.37
N ILE A 38 -4.78 14.15 -6.51
CA ILE A 38 -4.15 12.82 -6.46
C ILE A 38 -4.48 12.07 -7.74
N LEU A 39 -3.44 11.69 -8.48
CA LEU A 39 -3.56 10.82 -9.65
C LEU A 39 -3.10 9.41 -9.27
N MET A 40 -4.03 8.45 -9.35
CA MET A 40 -3.72 7.03 -9.25
C MET A 40 -3.63 6.43 -10.65
N VAL A 41 -2.52 5.77 -10.97
CA VAL A 41 -2.35 5.04 -12.22
C VAL A 41 -2.28 3.54 -11.97
N GLU A 42 -3.12 2.79 -12.67
CA GLU A 42 -3.24 1.34 -12.55
C GLU A 42 -3.29 0.73 -13.95
N LYS A 43 -2.57 -0.38 -14.15
CA LYS A 43 -2.52 -1.07 -15.45
C LYS A 43 -3.76 -1.95 -15.68
N ALA A 44 -4.40 -2.38 -14.60
CA ALA A 44 -5.59 -3.22 -14.60
C ALA A 44 -6.84 -2.42 -14.16
N HIS A 45 -7.95 -3.12 -13.89
CA HIS A 45 -9.12 -2.50 -13.28
C HIS A 45 -8.98 -2.51 -11.76
N ILE A 46 -9.07 -1.33 -11.14
CA ILE A 46 -8.78 -1.13 -9.70
C ILE A 46 -9.59 -2.05 -8.77
N ASP A 47 -10.86 -2.32 -9.09
CA ASP A 47 -11.73 -3.18 -8.27
C ASP A 47 -11.18 -4.59 -8.04
N ARG A 48 -10.30 -5.08 -8.94
CA ARG A 48 -9.74 -6.43 -8.91
C ARG A 48 -8.26 -6.46 -9.32
N SER A 49 -7.53 -5.36 -9.21
CA SER A 49 -6.10 -5.34 -9.52
C SER A 49 -5.26 -5.91 -8.37
N GLY A 50 -4.02 -6.30 -8.66
CA GLY A 50 -3.04 -6.70 -7.65
C GLY A 50 -3.30 -8.06 -6.97
N CYS A 51 -2.65 -8.26 -5.82
CA CYS A 51 -2.63 -9.55 -5.11
C CYS A 51 -3.95 -9.93 -4.44
N LEU A 52 -4.85 -8.96 -4.22
CA LEU A 52 -6.14 -9.19 -3.56
C LEU A 52 -7.28 -9.46 -4.55
N ALA A 53 -6.98 -9.64 -5.85
CA ALA A 53 -7.98 -9.84 -6.90
C ALA A 53 -8.97 -10.97 -6.59
N ALA A 54 -8.49 -12.10 -6.05
CA ALA A 54 -9.34 -13.24 -5.68
C ALA A 54 -10.04 -13.08 -4.31
N GLY A 55 -9.73 -12.01 -3.58
CA GLY A 55 -10.03 -11.88 -2.16
C GLY A 55 -9.02 -12.58 -1.26
N ILE A 56 -9.19 -12.39 0.05
CA ILE A 56 -8.43 -13.04 1.11
C ILE A 56 -9.41 -13.54 2.16
N ASN A 57 -9.08 -14.66 2.82
CA ASN A 57 -9.89 -15.26 3.87
C ASN A 57 -9.38 -14.93 5.29
N ALA A 58 -8.22 -14.29 5.40
CA ALA A 58 -7.59 -13.95 6.68
C ALA A 58 -6.81 -12.63 6.59
N LEU A 59 -6.63 -11.98 7.73
CA LEU A 59 -5.69 -10.88 7.92
C LEU A 59 -4.44 -11.47 8.59
N ASN A 60 -3.31 -11.45 7.88
CA ASN A 60 -2.08 -12.09 8.34
C ASN A 60 -1.31 -11.26 9.38
N ALA A 61 -1.54 -9.95 9.42
CA ALA A 61 -0.92 -9.04 10.37
C ALA A 61 -2.02 -8.37 11.20
N TYR A 62 -2.20 -8.86 12.42
CA TYR A 62 -3.13 -8.30 13.39
C TYR A 62 -2.62 -8.57 14.81
N VAL A 63 -2.32 -7.51 15.54
CA VAL A 63 -1.90 -7.62 16.95
C VAL A 63 -3.15 -7.90 17.79
N THR A 64 -3.28 -9.15 18.21
CA THR A 64 -4.42 -9.63 18.99
C THR A 64 -4.34 -9.20 20.45
N PRO A 65 -5.47 -9.17 21.18
CA PRO A 65 -5.44 -8.93 22.62
C PRO A 65 -4.47 -9.85 23.34
N GLY A 66 -3.60 -9.27 24.17
CA GLY A 66 -2.55 -10.02 24.89
C GLY A 66 -1.20 -10.09 24.17
N ASN A 67 -1.11 -9.64 22.91
CA ASN A 67 0.16 -9.45 22.21
C ASN A 67 0.53 -7.95 22.15
N THR A 68 1.81 -7.65 21.99
CA THR A 68 2.34 -6.28 21.90
C THR A 68 3.05 -6.04 20.57
N LEU A 69 3.33 -4.78 20.25
CA LEU A 69 4.11 -4.44 19.05
C LEU A 69 5.51 -5.03 19.11
N GLU A 70 6.15 -5.02 20.28
CA GLU A 70 7.47 -5.62 20.51
C GLU A 70 7.43 -7.12 20.22
N SER A 71 6.40 -7.83 20.70
CA SER A 71 6.26 -9.27 20.41
C SER A 71 6.08 -9.57 18.92
N PHE A 72 5.45 -8.66 18.17
CA PHE A 72 5.31 -8.78 16.72
C PHE A 72 6.63 -8.50 16.00
N VAL A 73 7.38 -7.47 16.43
CA VAL A 73 8.71 -7.17 15.87
C VAL A 73 9.69 -8.32 16.14
N ASP A 74 9.70 -8.89 17.34
CA ASP A 74 10.52 -10.06 17.69
C ASP A 74 10.18 -11.27 16.82
N TYR A 75 8.88 -11.49 16.53
CA TYR A 75 8.43 -12.52 15.60
C TYR A 75 8.98 -12.28 14.18
N ILE A 76 8.84 -11.08 13.63
CA ILE A 76 9.33 -10.74 12.28
C ILE A 76 10.86 -10.84 12.22
N LYS A 77 11.55 -10.42 13.28
CA LYS A 77 13.00 -10.50 13.40
C LYS A 77 13.48 -11.96 13.34
N LYS A 78 12.81 -12.84 14.08
CA LYS A 78 13.09 -14.29 14.04
C LYS A 78 12.82 -14.90 12.67
N ASP A 79 11.70 -14.56 12.04
CA ASP A 79 11.34 -15.05 10.70
C ASP A 79 12.35 -14.59 9.62
N SER A 80 12.87 -13.37 9.78
CA SER A 80 13.82 -12.74 8.88
C SER A 80 15.29 -12.98 9.25
N MET A 81 15.58 -13.89 10.18
CA MET A 81 16.95 -14.21 10.64
C MET A 81 17.75 -12.97 11.08
N ASP A 82 17.13 -12.13 11.91
CA ASP A 82 17.67 -10.87 12.46
C ASP A 82 17.95 -9.75 11.44
N LEU A 83 17.62 -9.94 10.15
CA LEU A 83 17.90 -8.98 9.08
C LEU A 83 16.67 -8.13 8.74
N ILE A 84 16.32 -7.19 9.61
CA ILE A 84 15.15 -6.31 9.44
C ILE A 84 15.45 -4.85 9.75
N ARG A 85 14.54 -3.99 9.28
CA ARG A 85 14.43 -2.59 9.72
C ARG A 85 13.31 -2.51 10.75
N GLU A 86 13.66 -2.72 12.02
CA GLU A 86 12.70 -2.73 13.13
C GLU A 86 11.83 -1.47 13.16
N ASP A 87 12.43 -0.30 12.89
CA ASP A 87 11.72 0.98 12.85
C ASP A 87 10.60 1.03 11.81
N LEU A 88 10.72 0.29 10.71
CA LEU A 88 9.67 0.19 9.68
C LEU A 88 8.62 -0.88 10.00
N VAL A 89 8.91 -1.82 10.91
CA VAL A 89 7.93 -2.83 11.35
C VAL A 89 6.96 -2.24 12.38
N TYR A 90 7.37 -1.20 13.11
CA TYR A 90 6.53 -0.48 14.07
C TYR A 90 5.49 0.46 13.45
N THR A 91 5.58 0.77 12.15
CA THR A 91 4.70 1.70 11.43
C THR A 91 3.60 0.99 10.67
#